data_AF-A0A8T3RGQ6-F1
#
_entry.id   AF-A0A8T3RGQ6-F1
#
_cell.length_a   1.000
_cell.length_b   1.000
_cell.length_c   1.000
_cell.angle_alpha   90.00
_cell.angle_beta   90.00
_cell.angle_gamma   90.00
#
_symmetry.space_group_name_H-M   'P 1'
#
loop_
_entity.id
_entity.type
_entity.pdbx_description
1 polymer ?
#
loop_
_entity_poly.entity_id
_entity_poly.type
_entity_poly.pdbx_seq_one_letter_code
_entity_poly.pdbx_strand_id
1 'polypeptide(L)' 'MIDAVLISQVKTLSVADRIELIGAVWETLSPCDVPVSEEEKALLDARLADMEQNPGDQSPWSEVQVRLRQQLP' A
#
# COMPACT_ATOMS: atom_id res chain seq x y z
N MET A 1 -0.59 16.00 14.67
CA MET A 1 -2.03 15.65 14.57
C MET A 1 -2.58 16.41 13.38
N ILE A 2 -3.26 15.73 12.44
CA ILE A 2 -3.84 16.41 11.26
C ILE A 2 -5.04 17.26 11.71
N ASP A 3 -5.21 18.43 11.09
CA ASP A 3 -6.29 19.36 11.36
C ASP A 3 -7.68 18.71 11.19
N ALA A 4 -8.55 18.86 12.20
CA ALA A 4 -9.89 18.26 12.21
C ALA A 4 -10.85 18.87 11.18
N VAL A 5 -10.67 20.15 10.82
CA VAL A 5 -11.43 20.84 9.78
C VAL A 5 -11.06 20.27 8.41
N LEU A 6 -9.77 20.07 8.15
CA LEU A 6 -9.29 19.44 6.91
C LEU A 6 -9.88 18.04 6.73
N ILE A 7 -9.88 17.21 7.78
CA ILE A 7 -10.48 15.87 7.73
C ILE A 7 -11.98 15.94 7.44
N SER A 8 -12.68 16.93 8.01
CA SER A 8 -14.11 17.11 7.77
C SER A 8 -14.39 17.48 6.31
N GLN A 9 -13.57 18.34 5.70
CA GLN A 9 -13.66 18.68 4.28
C GLN A 9 -13.41 17.46 3.39
N VAL A 10 -12.33 16.71 3.64
CA VAL A 10 -12.03 15.47 2.88
C VAL A 10 -13.17 14.47 2.95
N LYS A 11 -13.88 14.36 4.09
CA LYS A 11 -15.03 13.47 4.24
C LYS A 11 -16.26 13.88 3.42
N THR A 12 -16.35 15.14 3.00
CA THR A 12 -17.45 15.61 2.13
C THR A 12 -17.22 15.30 0.65
N LEU A 13 -15.99 14.95 0.27
CA LEU A 13 -15.62 14.61 -1.10
C LEU A 13 -16.20 13.26 -1.54
N SER A 14 -16.40 13.10 -2.85
CA SER A 14 -16.73 11.78 -3.40
C SER A 14 -15.57 10.79 -3.18
N VAL A 15 -15.83 9.49 -3.37
CA VAL A 15 -14.75 8.48 -3.29
C VAL A 15 -13.67 8.77 -4.35
N ALA A 16 -14.07 9.16 -5.56
CA ALA A 16 -13.14 9.45 -6.65
C ALA A 16 -12.24 10.65 -6.30
N ASP A 17 -12.82 11.76 -5.84
CA ASP A 17 -12.05 12.96 -5.50
C ASP A 17 -11.11 12.72 -4.31
N ARG A 18 -11.48 11.84 -3.37
CA ARG A 18 -10.58 11.44 -2.28
C ARG A 18 -9.38 10.66 -2.79
N ILE A 19 -9.56 9.76 -3.76
CA ILE A 19 -8.47 9.01 -4.36
C ILE A 19 -7.55 9.96 -5.13
N GLU A 20 -8.13 10.88 -5.91
CA GLU A 20 -7.37 11.92 -6.62
C GLU A 20 -6.55 12.78 -5.66
N LEU A 21 -7.16 13.24 -4.56
CA LEU A 21 -6.46 14.02 -3.53
C LEU A 21 -5.32 13.23 -2.89
N ILE A 22 -5.52 11.94 -2.58
CA ILE A 22 -4.46 11.09 -2.04
C ILE A 22 -3.28 11.04 -3.02
N GLY A 23 -3.54 10.82 -4.31
CA GLY A 23 -2.51 10.84 -5.34
C GLY A 23 -1.79 12.18 -5.44
N ALA A 24 -2.55 13.28 -5.50
CA ALA A 24 -1.98 14.62 -5.59
C ALA A 24 -1.09 14.96 -4.40
N VAL A 25 -1.49 14.61 -3.17
CA VAL A 25 -0.66 14.79 -1.97
C VAL A 25 0.55 13.86 -2.01
N TRP A 26 0.41 12.63 -2.48
CA TRP A 26 1.50 11.68 -2.62
C TRP A 26 2.62 12.22 -3.52
N GLU A 27 2.27 12.83 -4.66
CA GLU A 27 3.22 13.45 -5.59
C GLU A 27 3.97 14.67 -5.01
N THR A 28 3.53 15.22 -3.88
CA THR A 28 4.26 16.30 -3.19
C THR A 28 5.44 15.80 -2.36
N LEU A 29 5.52 14.49 -2.11
CA LEU A 29 6.56 13.87 -1.27
C LEU A 29 7.75 13.46 -2.12
N SER A 30 8.95 13.72 -1.60
CA SER A 30 10.20 13.22 -2.17
C SER A 30 10.58 11.88 -1.51
N PRO A 31 11.22 10.94 -2.24
CA PRO A 31 11.84 9.77 -1.64
C PRO A 31 12.84 10.10 -0.52
N CYS A 32 13.41 11.31 -0.52
CA CYS A 32 14.29 11.78 0.54
C CYS A 32 13.56 12.15 1.83
N ASP A 33 12.25 12.43 1.77
CA ASP A 33 11.46 12.80 2.96
C ASP A 33 11.18 11.57 3.84
N VAL A 34 11.13 10.39 3.22
CA VAL A 34 10.96 9.10 3.88
C VAL A 34 11.95 8.10 3.26
N PRO A 35 13.24 8.16 3.65
CA PRO A 35 14.25 7.29 3.07
C PRO A 35 14.01 5.85 3.49
N VAL A 36 13.98 4.95 2.52
CA VAL A 36 14.00 3.50 2.74
C VAL A 36 15.42 3.10 3.14
N SER A 37 15.56 2.40 4.26
CA SER A 37 16.87 1.97 4.76
C SER A 37 17.51 0.93 3.84
N GLU A 38 18.82 0.78 3.91
CA GLU A 38 19.51 -0.23 3.09
C GLU A 38 19.09 -1.65 3.47
N GLU A 39 18.76 -1.88 4.74
CA GLU A 39 18.24 -3.16 5.23
C GLU A 39 16.83 -3.45 4.66
N GLU A 40 15.97 -2.43 4.58
CA GLU A 40 14.64 -2.55 3.99
C GLU A 40 14.72 -2.80 2.49
N LYS A 41 15.61 -2.10 1.77
CA LYS A 41 15.88 -2.37 0.34
C LYS A 41 16.37 -3.80 0.11
N ALA A 42 17.35 -4.24 0.89
CA ALA A 42 17.90 -5.58 0.78
C ALA A 42 16.84 -6.67 1.04
N LEU A 43 15.92 -6.42 1.99
CA LEU A 43 14.79 -7.32 2.24
C LEU A 43 13.84 -7.39 1.03
N LEU A 44 13.52 -6.25 0.42
CA LEU A 44 12.65 -6.20 -0.77
C LEU A 44 13.32 -6.87 -1.96
N ASP A 45 14.60 -6.62 -2.20
CA ASP A 45 15.38 -7.25 -3.27
C ASP A 45 15.42 -8.77 -3.12
N ALA A 46 15.64 -9.27 -1.89
CA ALA A 46 15.61 -10.70 -1.60
C ALA A 46 14.22 -11.31 -1.86
N ARG A 47 13.14 -10.61 -1.47
CA ARG A 47 11.75 -11.05 -1.68
C ARG A 47 11.38 -11.09 -3.17
N LEU A 48 11.86 -10.14 -3.96
CA LEU A 48 11.65 -10.11 -5.41
C LEU A 48 12.41 -11.25 -6.09
N ALA A 49 13.68 -11.47 -5.73
CA ALA A 49 14.47 -12.57 -6.27
C ALA A 49 13.87 -13.95 -5.95
N ASP A 50 13.34 -14.13 -4.74
CA ASP A 50 12.63 -15.35 -4.33
C ASP A 50 11.36 -15.57 -5.16
N MET A 51 10.55 -14.52 -5.35
CA MET A 51 9.34 -14.58 -6.19
C MET A 51 9.64 -14.97 -7.64
N GLU A 52 10.74 -14.45 -8.21
CA GLU A 52 11.19 -14.77 -9.57
C GLU A 52 11.69 -16.22 -9.71
N GLN A 53 12.38 -16.72 -8.68
CA GLN A 53 12.91 -18.10 -8.65
C GLN A 53 11.83 -19.13 -8.35
N ASN A 54 10.79 -18.75 -7.59
CA ASN A 54 9.73 -19.64 -7.11
C ASN A 54 8.34 -19.18 -7.60
N PRO A 55 8.06 -19.17 -8.93
CA PRO A 55 6.78 -18.69 -9.45
C PRO A 55 5.58 -19.54 -8.98
N GLY A 56 5.81 -20.78 -8.55
CA GLY A 56 4.79 -21.69 -8.01
C GLY A 56 4.31 -21.33 -6.60
N ASP A 57 5.02 -20.48 -5.86
CA ASP A 57 4.65 -20.08 -4.50
C ASP A 57 3.58 -18.97 -4.49
N GLN A 58 3.21 -18.47 -5.67
CA GLN A 58 2.17 -17.47 -5.84
C GLN A 58 0.78 -18.13 -5.78
N SER A 59 -0.17 -17.46 -5.12
CA SER A 59 -1.58 -17.88 -5.12
C SER A 59 -2.43 -16.86 -5.87
N PRO A 60 -3.37 -17.29 -6.72
CA PRO A 60 -4.38 -16.39 -7.27
C PRO A 60 -5.12 -15.65 -6.15
N TRP A 61 -5.38 -14.36 -6.36
CA TRP A 61 -6.03 -13.52 -5.34
C TRP A 61 -7.39 -14.08 -4.90
N SER A 62 -8.17 -14.66 -5.83
CA SER A 62 -9.44 -15.30 -5.53
C SER A 62 -9.32 -16.43 -4.48
N GLU A 63 -8.26 -17.24 -4.57
CA GLU A 63 -7.97 -18.32 -3.61
C GLU A 63 -7.54 -17.76 -2.25
N VAL A 64 -6.68 -16.74 -2.26
CA VAL A 64 -6.26 -16.02 -1.04
C VAL A 64 -7.49 -15.47 -0.31
N GLN A 65 -8.40 -14.83 -1.03
CA GLN A 65 -9.65 -14.30 -0.46
C GLN A 65 -10.52 -15.38 0.18
N VAL A 66 -10.61 -16.57 -0.44
CA VAL A 66 -11.34 -17.71 0.14
C VAL A 66 -10.68 -18.16 1.44
N ARG A 67 -9.35 -18.33 1.45
CA ARG A 67 -8.60 -18.71 2.66
C ARG A 67 -8.79 -17.69 3.78
N LEU A 68 -8.70 -16.39 3.48
CA LEU A 68 -8.88 -15.32 4.48
C LEU A 68 -10.28 -15.31 5.09
N ARG A 69 -11.32 -15.50 4.26
CA ARG A 69 -12.71 -15.58 4.76
C ARG A 69 -12.96 -16.78 5.66
N GLN A 70 -12.27 -17.90 5.44
CA GLN A 70 -12.37 -19.09 6.29
C GLN A 70 -11.65 -18.92 7.64
N GLN A 71 -10.69 -17.99 7.73
CA GLN A 71 -9.91 -17.70 8.93
C GLN A 71 -10.50 -16.57 9.78
N LEU A 72 -11.50 -15.85 9.27
CA LEU A 72 -12.23 -14.84 10.03
C LEU A 72 -13.30 -15.54 10.89
N PRO A 73 -13.40 -15.22 12.20
CA PRO A 73 -14.41 -15.78 13.10
C PRO A 73 -15.84 -15.36 12.74
#